data_AF-A0A943JUC7-F1
#
_entry.id   AF-A0A943JUC7-F1
#
_cell.length_a   1.000
_cell.length_b   1.000
_cell.length_c   1.000
_cell.angle_alpha   90.00
_cell.angle_beta   90.00
_cell.angle_gamma   90.00
#
_symmetry.space_group_name_H-M   'P 1'
#
loop_
_entity.id
_entity.type
_entity.pdbx_description
1 polymer ?
#
loop_
_entity_poly.entity_id
_entity_poly.type
_entity_poly.pdbx_seq_one_letter_code
_entity_poly.pdbx_strand_id
1 'polypeptide(L)'
;MKNGYCFLVISYFSFASKEYWVEEDLIKYYKFLDVSKFKGKYKLEYIIFNYLPLFWSIRKKINKRKKKNINLKSDNRLKGQVKKLEENKMLNYNIELIEKIIKKCNEKSIKVILLTTPFTKYYNNFFSDDLLNKSFYSEIEKIREKYSLLYFDFSHDYINFNKEEYFADYDHVSEKGSKIFMKVLEKNLIENNIKIDL
;
A
#
# COMPACT_ATOMS: atom_id res chain seq x y z
N MET A 1 -14.96 -23.10 -9.17
CA MET A 1 -13.91 -22.07 -9.29
C MET A 1 -12.79 -22.43 -8.31
N LYS A 2 -11.52 -22.38 -8.73
CA LYS A 2 -10.36 -22.54 -7.83
C LYS A 2 -10.46 -21.47 -6.72
N ASN A 3 -10.08 -21.80 -5.49
CA ASN A 3 -10.03 -20.87 -4.35
C ASN A 3 -9.22 -19.62 -4.72
N GLY A 4 -9.89 -18.50 -4.99
CA GLY A 4 -9.24 -17.23 -5.29
C GLY A 4 -8.69 -16.58 -4.03
N TYR A 5 -7.60 -15.82 -4.16
CA TYR A 5 -7.04 -15.04 -3.07
C TYR A 5 -7.10 -13.55 -3.42
N CYS A 6 -7.45 -12.72 -2.44
CA CYS A 6 -7.39 -11.27 -2.52
C CYS A 6 -6.36 -10.77 -1.50
N PHE A 7 -5.24 -10.25 -2.00
CA PHE A 7 -4.24 -9.58 -1.17
C PHE A 7 -4.70 -8.15 -0.92
N LEU A 8 -5.18 -7.88 0.28
CA LEU A 8 -5.57 -6.54 0.69
C LEU A 8 -4.37 -5.88 1.38
N VAL A 9 -3.71 -4.98 0.66
CA VAL A 9 -2.56 -4.25 1.17
C VAL A 9 -3.02 -3.16 2.14
N ILE A 10 -2.50 -3.20 3.35
CA ILE A 10 -2.77 -2.26 4.44
C ILE A 10 -1.45 -1.56 4.81
N SER A 11 -1.50 -0.25 5.09
CA SER A 11 -0.38 0.53 5.60
C SER A 11 -0.80 1.26 6.87
N TYR A 12 0.15 1.86 7.61
CA TYR A 12 -0.18 2.63 8.82
C TYR A 12 -1.28 3.69 8.61
N PHE A 13 -1.45 4.16 7.37
CA PHE A 13 -2.43 5.18 7.02
C PHE A 13 -3.75 4.64 6.50
N SER A 14 -3.91 3.32 6.35
CA SER A 14 -5.16 2.72 5.88
C SER A 14 -6.37 3.08 6.73
N PHE A 15 -6.17 3.38 8.03
CA PHE A 15 -7.24 3.83 8.91
C PHE A 15 -7.26 5.35 9.10
N ALA A 16 -6.07 5.98 9.15
CA ALA A 16 -5.93 7.39 9.53
C ALA A 16 -6.05 8.38 8.36
N SER A 17 -5.77 7.95 7.14
CA SER A 17 -5.79 8.85 6.00
C SER A 17 -7.22 9.19 5.58
N LYS A 18 -7.42 10.47 5.25
CA LYS A 18 -8.52 10.94 4.42
C LYS A 18 -8.26 10.63 2.95
N GLU A 19 -7.39 9.68 2.63
CA GLU A 19 -7.21 9.20 1.26
C GLU A 19 -8.49 8.43 0.90
N TYR A 20 -9.56 9.18 0.65
CA TYR A 20 -10.13 9.23 -0.66
C TYR A 20 -9.97 7.90 -1.40
N TRP A 21 -10.83 6.95 -1.08
CA TRP A 21 -11.38 6.13 -2.15
C TRP A 21 -12.28 7.03 -3.01
N VAL A 22 -11.73 8.14 -3.57
CA VAL A 22 -12.36 8.73 -4.74
C VAL A 22 -12.39 7.63 -5.78
N GLU A 23 -13.39 7.69 -6.66
CA GLU A 23 -13.44 6.87 -7.87
C GLU A 23 -12.06 6.73 -8.53
N GLU A 24 -11.25 7.79 -8.51
CA GLU A 24 -9.91 7.91 -9.11
C GLU A 24 -8.83 6.96 -8.54
N ASP A 25 -8.87 6.65 -7.24
CA ASP A 25 -7.93 5.70 -6.62
C ASP A 25 -8.43 4.26 -6.77
N LEU A 26 -9.76 4.04 -6.72
CA LEU A 26 -10.37 2.77 -7.09
C LEU A 26 -10.05 2.40 -8.55
N ILE A 27 -10.09 3.40 -9.43
CA ILE A 27 -9.66 3.36 -10.84
C ILE A 27 -8.20 2.90 -11.00
N LYS A 28 -7.31 3.38 -10.14
CA LYS A 28 -5.87 3.16 -10.23
C LYS A 28 -5.49 1.75 -9.77
N TYR A 29 -6.09 1.28 -8.68
CA TYR A 29 -5.76 0.00 -8.05
C TYR A 29 -6.66 -1.16 -8.49
N TYR A 30 -7.92 -0.90 -8.84
CA TYR A 30 -8.89 -1.91 -9.30
C TYR A 30 -9.27 -1.76 -10.77
N LYS A 31 -8.31 -1.28 -11.60
CA LYS A 31 -8.39 -1.07 -13.05
C LYS A 31 -9.07 -2.19 -13.86
N PHE A 32 -9.12 -3.40 -13.32
CA PHE A 32 -9.75 -4.59 -13.92
C PHE A 32 -11.27 -4.72 -13.66
N LEU A 33 -11.90 -3.83 -12.88
CA LEU A 33 -13.29 -4.01 -12.44
C LEU A 33 -14.38 -3.30 -13.27
N ASP A 34 -14.11 -2.28 -14.09
CA ASP A 34 -14.95 -1.84 -15.24
C ASP A 34 -14.31 -0.60 -15.90
N VAL A 35 -13.97 -0.69 -17.19
CA VAL A 35 -13.20 0.34 -17.93
C VAL A 35 -14.12 1.32 -18.68
N SER A 36 -15.44 1.16 -18.60
CA SER A 36 -16.39 1.89 -19.46
C SER A 36 -16.69 3.35 -19.06
N LYS A 37 -16.09 3.90 -17.99
CA LYS A 37 -16.56 5.17 -17.37
C LYS A 37 -15.54 6.30 -17.17
N PHE A 38 -14.56 6.50 -18.05
CA PHE A 38 -13.51 7.51 -17.82
C PHE A 38 -13.75 8.91 -18.44
N LYS A 39 -13.60 9.99 -17.63
CA LYS A 39 -13.36 11.40 -18.02
C LYS A 39 -12.31 12.08 -17.13
N GLY A 40 -11.54 13.05 -17.66
CA GLY A 40 -10.65 13.95 -16.89
C GLY A 40 -9.14 13.86 -17.19
N LYS A 41 -8.33 14.52 -16.34
CA LYS A 41 -6.86 14.76 -16.46
C LYS A 41 -6.03 13.50 -16.76
N TYR A 42 -6.51 12.33 -16.34
CA TYR A 42 -5.90 11.02 -16.56
C TYR A 42 -5.87 10.59 -18.04
N LYS A 43 -6.78 11.09 -18.88
CA LYS A 43 -6.76 10.84 -20.34
C LYS A 43 -5.56 11.52 -21.01
N LEU A 44 -5.21 12.74 -20.59
CA LEU A 44 -4.10 13.51 -21.14
C LEU A 44 -2.74 12.89 -20.78
N GLU A 45 -2.56 12.45 -19.53
CA GLU A 45 -1.32 11.76 -19.14
C GLU A 45 -1.16 10.43 -19.88
N TYR A 46 -2.25 9.68 -20.07
CA TYR A 46 -2.25 8.46 -20.88
C TYR A 46 -1.91 8.74 -22.35
N ILE A 47 -2.45 9.81 -22.93
CA ILE A 47 -2.13 10.23 -24.31
C ILE A 47 -0.66 10.64 -24.41
N ILE A 48 -0.14 11.44 -23.47
CA ILE A 48 1.26 11.88 -23.49
C ILE A 48 2.22 10.70 -23.34
N PHE A 49 1.89 9.73 -22.47
CA PHE A 49 2.69 8.53 -22.29
C PHE A 49 2.75 7.66 -23.56
N ASN A 50 1.61 7.42 -24.21
CA ASN A 50 1.54 6.53 -25.37
C ASN A 50 1.97 7.18 -26.69
N TYR A 51 1.73 8.48 -26.86
CA TYR A 51 1.94 9.16 -28.13
C TYR A 51 3.12 10.16 -28.12
N LEU A 52 3.62 10.57 -26.95
CA LEU A 52 4.72 11.54 -26.81
C LEU A 52 5.80 11.07 -25.81
N PRO A 53 6.42 9.88 -26.01
CA PRO A 53 7.30 9.23 -25.03
C PRO A 53 8.59 10.03 -24.72
N LEU A 54 9.08 10.83 -25.68
CA LEU A 54 10.23 11.72 -25.49
C LEU A 54 9.91 12.84 -24.48
N PHE A 55 8.73 13.47 -24.56
CA PHE A 55 8.30 14.49 -23.60
C PHE A 55 8.11 13.90 -22.21
N TRP A 56 7.60 12.68 -22.11
CA TRP A 56 7.50 11.95 -20.85
C TRP A 56 8.88 11.71 -20.21
N SER A 57 9.87 11.28 -21.00
CA SER A 57 11.25 11.05 -20.56
C SER A 57 11.93 12.33 -20.05
N ILE A 58 11.75 13.45 -20.76
CA ILE A 58 12.28 14.76 -20.37
C ILE A 58 11.64 15.26 -19.07
N ARG A 59 10.31 15.15 -18.95
CA ARG A 59 9.57 15.49 -17.72
C ARG A 59 10.03 14.66 -16.52
N LYS A 60 10.29 13.36 -16.73
CA LYS A 60 10.83 12.45 -15.69
C LYS A 60 12.23 12.87 -15.23
N LYS A 61 13.10 13.30 -16.14
CA LYS A 61 14.45 13.84 -15.82
C LYS A 61 14.38 15.14 -15.00
N ILE A 62 13.47 16.05 -15.34
CA ILE A 62 13.28 17.32 -14.60
C ILE A 62 12.77 17.05 -13.18
N ASN A 63 11.82 16.14 -13.01
CA ASN A 63 11.33 15.72 -11.69
C ASN A 63 12.42 15.03 -10.85
N LYS A 64 13.31 14.26 -11.48
CA LYS A 64 14.49 13.67 -10.82
C LYS A 64 15.42 14.73 -10.23
N ARG A 65 15.65 15.86 -10.93
CA ARG A 65 16.50 16.97 -10.44
C ARG A 65 15.87 17.73 -9.27
N LYS A 66 14.54 17.91 -9.25
CA LYS A 66 13.83 18.48 -8.09
C LYS A 66 13.90 17.60 -6.84
N LYS A 67 14.16 16.28 -7.00
CA LYS A 67 14.22 15.30 -5.90
C LYS A 67 15.41 15.51 -4.95
N LYS A 68 16.43 16.29 -5.34
CA LYS A 68 17.68 16.49 -4.57
C LYS A 68 17.60 17.56 -3.46
N ASN A 69 16.58 18.43 -3.47
CA ASN A 69 16.34 19.46 -2.43
C ASN A 69 15.28 19.03 -1.37
N ILE A 70 15.08 17.72 -1.15
CA ILE A 70 13.92 17.16 -0.44
C ILE A 70 14.08 17.00 1.07
N ASN A 71 15.29 17.01 1.64
CA ASN A 71 15.49 16.63 3.05
C ASN A 71 14.76 17.50 4.09
N LEU A 72 14.44 18.76 3.79
CA LEU A 72 13.63 19.61 4.70
C LEU A 72 12.10 19.44 4.50
N LYS A 73 11.66 18.91 3.36
CA LYS A 73 10.24 18.67 3.06
C LYS A 73 9.80 17.27 3.49
N SER A 74 10.70 16.30 3.55
CA SER A 74 10.42 14.94 4.03
C SER A 74 9.97 14.94 5.49
N ASP A 75 10.67 15.66 6.36
CA ASP A 75 10.40 15.61 7.80
C ASP A 75 9.07 16.27 8.17
N ASN A 76 8.68 17.33 7.46
CA ASN A 76 7.36 17.94 7.64
C ASN A 76 6.23 17.02 7.13
N ARG A 77 6.44 16.26 6.04
CA ARG A 77 5.49 15.24 5.59
C ARG A 77 5.35 14.13 6.62
N LEU A 78 6.48 13.68 7.20
CA LEU A 78 6.51 12.63 8.23
C LEU A 78 5.83 13.08 9.52
N LYS A 79 6.11 14.29 10.00
CA LYS A 79 5.38 14.89 11.14
C LYS A 79 3.88 14.99 10.87
N GLY A 80 3.50 15.37 9.65
CA GLY A 80 2.09 15.39 9.24
C GLY A 80 1.46 14.00 9.21
N GLN A 81 2.21 12.97 8.84
CA GLN A 81 1.79 11.57 8.89
C GLN A 81 1.61 11.11 10.33
N VAL A 82 2.58 11.34 11.22
CA VAL A 82 2.47 11.02 12.67
C VAL A 82 1.21 11.65 13.26
N LYS A 83 1.02 12.96 13.07
CA LYS A 83 -0.18 13.67 13.55
C LYS A 83 -1.49 13.08 13.01
N LYS A 84 -1.54 12.70 11.73
CA LYS A 84 -2.73 12.06 11.16
C LYS A 84 -3.03 10.73 11.85
N LEU A 85 -1.99 9.93 12.12
CA LEU A 85 -2.12 8.65 12.79
C LEU A 85 -2.55 8.80 14.26
N GLU A 86 -2.07 9.85 14.95
CA GLU A 86 -2.51 10.21 16.30
C GLU A 86 -4.00 10.62 16.32
N GLU A 87 -4.43 11.42 15.36
CA GLU A 87 -5.81 11.91 15.28
C GLU A 87 -6.79 10.83 14.81
N ASN A 88 -6.36 9.93 13.92
CA ASN A 88 -7.10 8.81 13.33
C ASN A 88 -8.57 9.10 12.96
N LYS A 89 -8.83 10.30 12.42
CA LYS A 89 -10.20 10.84 12.19
C LYS A 89 -11.06 10.00 11.26
N MET A 90 -10.46 9.16 10.43
CA MET A 90 -11.14 8.34 9.42
C MET A 90 -11.29 6.87 9.82
N LEU A 91 -10.90 6.50 11.05
CA LEU A 91 -10.82 5.13 11.52
C LEU A 91 -12.07 4.30 11.20
N ASN A 92 -13.23 4.73 11.73
CA ASN A 92 -14.48 3.98 11.58
C ASN A 92 -14.89 3.84 10.11
N TYR A 93 -14.78 4.92 9.34
CA TYR A 93 -15.11 4.92 7.92
C TYR A 93 -14.25 3.92 7.13
N ASN A 94 -12.94 3.91 7.39
CA ASN A 94 -12.00 3.03 6.69
C ASN A 94 -12.16 1.57 7.12
N ILE A 95 -12.43 1.30 8.41
CA ILE A 95 -12.79 -0.04 8.88
C ILE A 95 -14.04 -0.55 8.15
N GLU A 96 -15.11 0.25 8.10
CA GLU A 96 -16.34 -0.15 7.40
C GLU A 96 -16.09 -0.51 5.93
N LEU A 97 -15.19 0.22 5.25
CA LEU A 97 -14.86 -0.09 3.87
C LEU A 97 -14.04 -1.37 3.74
N ILE A 98 -13.03 -1.57 4.58
CA ILE A 98 -12.23 -2.80 4.60
C ILE A 98 -13.15 -3.99 4.86
N GLU A 99 -14.07 -3.88 5.82
CA GLU A 99 -15.07 -4.92 6.09
C GLU A 99 -16.00 -5.18 4.91
N LYS A 100 -16.41 -4.14 4.16
CA LYS A 100 -17.19 -4.31 2.93
C LYS A 100 -16.41 -5.08 1.86
N ILE A 101 -15.11 -4.80 1.69
CA ILE A 101 -14.25 -5.53 0.76
C ILE A 101 -14.16 -7.01 1.18
N ILE A 102 -13.91 -7.27 2.47
CA ILE A 102 -13.81 -8.63 3.01
C ILE A 102 -15.12 -9.40 2.79
N LYS A 103 -16.27 -8.82 3.13
CA LYS A 103 -17.58 -9.44 2.93
C LYS A 103 -17.83 -9.78 1.46
N LYS A 104 -17.55 -8.86 0.53
CA LYS A 104 -17.69 -9.10 -0.91
C LYS A 104 -16.77 -10.22 -1.43
N CYS A 105 -15.56 -10.32 -0.89
CA CYS A 105 -14.66 -11.43 -1.24
C CYS A 105 -15.21 -12.76 -0.72
N ASN A 106 -15.67 -12.80 0.53
CA ASN A 106 -16.26 -13.99 1.14
C ASN A 106 -17.51 -14.49 0.40
N GLU A 107 -18.41 -13.58 0.00
CA GLU A 107 -19.59 -13.88 -0.85
C GLU A 107 -19.21 -14.57 -2.17
N LYS A 108 -18.01 -14.29 -2.69
CA LYS A 108 -17.48 -14.86 -3.93
C LYS A 108 -16.54 -16.03 -3.70
N SER A 109 -16.45 -16.56 -2.47
CA SER A 109 -15.49 -17.60 -2.09
C SER A 109 -14.03 -17.23 -2.39
N ILE A 110 -13.70 -15.93 -2.29
CA ILE A 110 -12.34 -15.39 -2.41
C ILE A 110 -11.80 -15.19 -0.99
N LYS A 111 -10.67 -15.82 -0.67
CA LYS A 111 -10.00 -15.68 0.63
C LYS A 111 -9.21 -14.38 0.69
N VAL A 112 -9.45 -13.56 1.69
CA VAL A 112 -8.66 -12.34 1.91
C VAL A 112 -7.41 -12.66 2.73
N ILE A 113 -6.27 -12.13 2.28
CA ILE A 113 -5.02 -12.11 3.04
C ILE A 113 -4.65 -10.64 3.23
N LEU A 114 -4.50 -10.22 4.49
CA LEU A 114 -4.01 -8.89 4.81
C LEU A 114 -2.49 -8.86 4.64
N LEU A 115 -1.97 -7.76 4.13
CA LEU A 115 -0.55 -7.63 3.82
C LEU A 115 -0.06 -6.21 4.09
N THR A 116 0.98 -6.05 4.92
CA THR A 116 1.69 -4.77 5.06
C THR A 116 3.07 -4.89 4.42
N THR A 117 3.36 -4.01 3.46
CA THR A 117 4.64 -4.02 2.75
C THR A 117 5.78 -3.48 3.62
N PRO A 118 7.05 -3.80 3.31
CA PRO A 118 8.19 -3.27 4.05
C PRO A 118 8.31 -1.77 3.98
N PHE A 119 8.80 -1.17 5.07
CA PHE A 119 9.20 0.22 5.13
C PHE A 119 10.69 0.35 5.45
N THR A 120 11.28 1.50 5.14
CA THR A 120 12.65 1.78 5.56
C THR A 120 12.72 1.93 7.08
N LYS A 121 13.85 1.54 7.68
CA LYS A 121 14.10 1.79 9.12
C LYS A 121 14.01 3.28 9.45
N TYR A 122 14.47 4.14 8.53
CA TYR A 122 14.32 5.58 8.64
C TYR A 122 12.86 5.99 8.85
N TYR A 123 11.95 5.42 8.07
CA TYR A 123 10.52 5.71 8.17
C TYR A 123 9.91 5.30 9.51
N ASN A 124 10.16 4.06 9.93
CA ASN A 124 9.58 3.52 11.17
C ASN A 124 10.08 4.28 12.42
N ASN A 125 11.27 4.86 12.39
CA ASN A 125 11.76 5.68 13.51
C ASN A 125 10.91 6.93 13.83
N PHE A 126 9.98 7.32 12.96
CA PHE A 126 9.06 8.44 13.22
C PHE A 126 7.80 8.03 13.97
N PHE A 127 7.52 6.74 14.11
CA PHE A 127 6.32 6.22 14.74
C PHE A 127 6.72 5.45 16.00
N SER A 128 6.20 5.85 17.16
CA SER A 128 6.42 5.08 18.38
C SER A 128 5.61 3.78 18.32
N ASP A 129 6.12 2.74 18.98
CA ASP A 129 5.43 1.45 19.10
C ASP A 129 4.03 1.64 19.71
N ASP A 130 3.88 2.50 20.71
CA ASP A 130 2.57 2.82 21.32
C ASP A 130 1.59 3.43 20.32
N LEU A 131 2.07 4.34 19.45
CA LEU A 131 1.23 4.95 18.42
C LEU A 131 0.81 3.91 17.37
N LEU A 132 1.73 3.09 16.90
CA LEU A 132 1.43 2.03 15.94
C LEU A 132 0.47 1.00 16.55
N ASN A 133 0.70 0.58 17.79
CA ASN A 133 -0.15 -0.36 18.49
C ASN A 133 -1.59 0.18 18.63
N LYS A 134 -1.72 1.42 19.11
CA LYS A 134 -3.03 2.05 19.34
C LYS A 134 -3.79 2.33 18.04
N SER A 135 -3.11 2.87 17.03
CA SER A 135 -3.77 3.42 15.84
C SER A 135 -3.78 2.50 14.63
N PHE A 136 -3.01 1.40 14.66
CA PHE A 136 -2.87 0.49 13.53
C PHE A 136 -3.00 -0.99 13.93
N TYR A 137 -2.09 -1.53 14.75
CA TYR A 137 -2.02 -2.97 15.00
C TYR A 137 -3.24 -3.51 15.75
N SER A 138 -3.75 -2.79 16.76
CA SER A 138 -4.97 -3.17 17.49
C SER A 138 -6.16 -3.33 16.55
N GLU A 139 -6.29 -2.47 15.53
CA GLU A 139 -7.41 -2.52 14.58
C GLU A 139 -7.24 -3.65 13.57
N ILE A 140 -6.00 -3.92 13.13
CA ILE A 140 -5.72 -5.09 12.28
C ILE A 140 -6.04 -6.38 13.01
N GLU A 141 -5.64 -6.53 14.27
CA GLU A 141 -5.92 -7.74 15.05
C GLU A 141 -7.42 -7.95 15.24
N LYS A 142 -8.20 -6.90 15.55
CA LYS A 142 -9.66 -6.99 15.62
C LYS A 142 -10.27 -7.50 14.32
N ILE A 143 -9.84 -6.96 13.17
CA ILE A 143 -10.33 -7.39 11.85
C ILE A 143 -9.90 -8.83 11.56
N ARG A 144 -8.64 -9.16 11.84
CA ARG A 144 -8.05 -10.49 11.63
C ARG A 144 -8.82 -11.55 12.40
N GLU A 145 -9.10 -11.32 13.67
CA GLU A 145 -9.86 -12.23 14.54
C GLU A 145 -11.31 -12.35 14.08
N LYS A 146 -11.99 -11.21 13.86
CA LYS A 146 -13.40 -11.16 13.46
C LYS A 146 -13.69 -11.94 12.17
N TYR A 147 -12.75 -11.92 11.22
CA TYR A 147 -12.91 -12.57 9.91
C TYR A 147 -12.01 -13.80 9.71
N SER A 148 -11.27 -14.22 10.75
CA SER A 148 -10.31 -15.34 10.69
C SER A 148 -9.34 -15.22 9.50
N LEU A 149 -8.76 -14.03 9.32
CA LEU A 149 -7.85 -13.73 8.21
C LEU A 149 -6.40 -14.11 8.54
N LEU A 150 -5.62 -14.36 7.50
CA LEU A 150 -4.17 -14.34 7.60
C LEU A 150 -3.67 -12.91 7.41
N TYR A 151 -2.64 -12.56 8.18
CA TYR A 151 -1.96 -11.27 8.09
C TYR A 151 -0.45 -11.48 8.00
N PHE A 152 0.16 -10.95 6.94
CA PHE A 152 1.61 -10.89 6.81
C PHE A 152 2.07 -9.44 6.97
N ASP A 153 2.87 -9.19 8.00
CA ASP A 153 3.47 -7.90 8.24
C ASP A 153 4.97 -7.90 7.92
N PHE A 154 5.35 -7.16 6.88
CA PHE A 154 6.74 -6.96 6.51
C PHE A 154 7.26 -5.56 6.85
N SER A 155 6.45 -4.71 7.48
CA SER A 155 6.77 -3.31 7.79
C SER A 155 8.12 -3.14 8.49
N HIS A 156 8.52 -4.12 9.31
CA HIS A 156 9.76 -4.16 10.08
C HIS A 156 10.72 -5.30 9.66
N ASP A 157 10.54 -5.91 8.49
CA ASP A 157 11.39 -7.00 7.99
C ASP A 157 12.75 -6.48 7.48
N TYR A 158 13.57 -5.98 8.41
CA TYR A 158 14.88 -5.44 8.09
C TYR A 158 15.91 -6.53 7.77
N ILE A 159 15.59 -7.80 8.01
CA ILE A 159 16.46 -8.91 7.60
C ILE A 159 16.47 -8.99 6.06
N ASN A 160 15.29 -8.90 5.44
CA ASN A 160 15.17 -8.92 3.98
C ASN A 160 15.24 -7.53 3.34
N PHE A 161 14.86 -6.46 4.06
CA PHE A 161 14.70 -5.10 3.53
C PHE A 161 15.57 -4.05 4.23
N ASN A 162 16.90 -4.23 4.21
CA ASN A 162 17.85 -3.26 4.77
C ASN A 162 18.57 -2.36 3.75
N LYS A 163 18.41 -2.58 2.45
CA LYS A 163 19.14 -1.82 1.42
C LYS A 163 18.29 -0.69 0.86
N GLU A 164 18.87 0.51 0.77
CA GLU A 164 18.20 1.70 0.21
C GLU A 164 17.66 1.47 -1.21
N GLU A 165 18.40 0.71 -2.04
CA GLU A 165 18.01 0.38 -3.41
C GLU A 165 16.71 -0.45 -3.53
N TYR A 166 16.25 -1.05 -2.43
CA TYR A 166 14.97 -1.76 -2.39
C TYR A 166 13.78 -0.81 -2.25
N PHE A 167 14.02 0.49 -2.10
CA PHE A 167 12.97 1.48 -1.90
C PHE A 167 13.05 2.63 -2.91
N ALA A 168 11.89 3.11 -3.36
CA ALA A 168 11.77 4.25 -4.27
C ALA A 168 11.77 5.60 -3.50
N ASP A 169 11.32 5.55 -2.26
CA ASP A 169 11.38 6.56 -1.20
C ASP A 169 11.29 5.84 0.17
N TYR A 170 10.84 6.50 1.23
CA TYR A 170 10.89 5.92 2.58
C TYR A 170 9.77 4.91 2.90
N ASP A 171 8.63 4.99 2.20
CA ASP A 171 7.42 4.18 2.43
C ASP A 171 7.00 3.33 1.21
N HIS A 172 7.70 3.41 0.07
CA HIS A 172 7.40 2.64 -1.13
C HIS A 172 8.58 1.78 -1.60
N VAL A 173 8.31 0.50 -1.86
CA VAL A 173 9.28 -0.43 -2.48
C VAL A 173 9.64 -0.02 -3.91
N SER A 174 10.91 -0.21 -4.29
CA SER A 174 11.39 -0.01 -5.67
C SER A 174 11.06 -1.23 -6.54
N GLU A 175 11.30 -1.16 -7.85
CA GLU A 175 11.20 -2.34 -8.73
C GLU A 175 12.15 -3.47 -8.30
N LYS A 176 13.34 -3.12 -7.78
CA LYS A 176 14.27 -4.12 -7.26
C LYS A 176 13.74 -4.72 -5.95
N GLY A 177 13.23 -3.87 -5.06
CA GLY A 177 12.61 -4.30 -3.80
C GLY A 177 11.38 -5.16 -4.01
N SER A 178 10.53 -4.86 -5.00
CA SER A 178 9.34 -5.66 -5.29
C SER A 178 9.69 -7.08 -5.74
N LYS A 179 10.75 -7.26 -6.53
CA LYS A 179 11.24 -8.61 -6.90
C LYS A 179 11.71 -9.41 -5.68
N ILE A 180 12.33 -8.76 -4.69
CA ILE A 180 12.70 -9.39 -3.42
C ILE A 180 11.46 -9.70 -2.60
N PHE A 181 10.54 -8.74 -2.49
CA PHE A 181 9.27 -8.89 -1.79
C PHE A 181 8.43 -10.05 -2.30
N MET A 182 8.31 -10.23 -3.61
CA MET A 182 7.57 -11.37 -4.16
C MET A 182 8.16 -12.70 -3.72
N LYS A 183 9.49 -12.84 -3.67
CA LYS A 183 10.15 -14.07 -3.19
C LYS A 183 9.92 -14.32 -1.70
N VAL A 184 9.98 -13.27 -0.89
CA VAL A 184 9.73 -13.37 0.56
C VAL A 184 8.26 -13.70 0.83
N LEU A 185 7.34 -13.07 0.10
CA LEU A 185 5.90 -13.35 0.18
C LEU A 185 5.59 -14.78 -0.25
N GLU A 186 6.13 -15.24 -1.38
CA GLU A 186 5.96 -16.61 -1.86
C GLU A 186 6.41 -17.63 -0.82
N LYS A 187 7.57 -17.42 -0.19
CA LYS A 187 8.06 -18.26 0.91
C LYS A 187 7.05 -18.31 2.07
N ASN A 188 6.56 -17.15 2.52
CA ASN A 188 5.57 -17.08 3.61
C ASN A 188 4.26 -17.78 3.25
N LEU A 189 3.81 -17.65 1.99
CA LEU A 189 2.62 -18.34 1.49
C LEU A 189 2.81 -19.86 1.54
N ILE A 190 3.95 -20.37 1.06
CA ILE A 190 4.27 -21.81 1.10
C ILE A 190 4.30 -22.34 2.53
N GLU A 191 4.96 -21.62 3.46
CA GLU A 191 5.02 -21.99 4.88
C GLU A 191 3.65 -22.05 5.56
N ASN A 192 2.69 -21.28 5.04
CA ASN A 192 1.29 -21.27 5.50
C ASN A 192 0.37 -22.17 4.65
N ASN A 193 0.92 -23.10 3.86
CA ASN A 193 0.19 -24.02 2.99
C ASN A 193 -0.72 -23.33 1.96
N ILE A 194 -0.39 -22.11 1.55
CA ILE A 194 -1.09 -21.37 0.50
C ILE A 194 -0.31 -21.53 -0.81
N LYS A 195 -0.92 -22.23 -1.77
CA LYS A 195 -0.35 -22.41 -3.11
C LYS A 195 -1.02 -21.46 -4.09
N ILE A 196 -0.24 -20.55 -4.65
CA ILE A 196 -0.67 -19.61 -5.68
C ILE A 196 0.36 -19.70 -6.82
N ASP A 197 -0.11 -19.83 -8.05
CA ASP A 197 0.75 -19.65 -9.23
C ASP A 197 0.95 -18.12 -9.38
N LEU A 198 2.06 -17.60 -8.82
CA LEU A 198 2.43 -16.16 -8.86
C LEU A 198 3.21 -15.79 -10.12
#